data_AF-K2N2C2-F1
#
_entry.id   AF-K2N2C2-F1
#
_cell.length_a   1.000
_cell.length_b   1.000
_cell.length_c   1.000
_cell.angle_alpha   90.00
_cell.angle_beta   90.00
_cell.angle_gamma   90.00
#
_symmetry.space_group_name_H-M   'P 1'
#
loop_
_entity.id
_entity.type
_entity.pdbx_description
1 polymer ?
#
loop_
_entity_poly.entity_id
_entity_poly.type
_entity_poly.pdbx_seq_one_letter_code
_entity_poly.pdbx_strand_id
1 'polypeptide(L)'
;LDGCVADALNVTLRHCVLAGGAQLRIGGLSESTARLMPHALVNMTNVTSLEGTVVLHGAMPPHSSVLLANSRLRATVDGSQYVPTTPGHAGLRCGPALVLDGVRLLSTRFVMTRSTLVCGGFFCAAILVERGLGANLSSVFYMDNCVVMSRTYVMYALASDLHVSGGSVFSIQNSSWSAPSIEYHEGAFLFKDVAVDGGSVLQIVSSTFRLSFAMLITNTLTMSGGSWLVHRNNEFRTAYVLYVADENGVAFRDRSVWSILHNNFKYGSYSSTHAQMTSKWSPPSDSHPIIYGVCNEARGSPVTDYGGDLNIGTPVTALDCGACAMDAV
;
A
#
# COMPACT_ATOMS: atom_id res chain seq x y z
N LEU A 1 -15.03 -19.09 38.64
CA LEU A 1 -15.44 -18.10 37.64
C LEU A 1 -15.04 -18.68 36.31
N ASP A 2 -15.89 -19.56 35.77
CA ASP A 2 -15.65 -20.18 34.47
C ASP A 2 -15.93 -19.10 33.42
N GLY A 3 -14.86 -18.46 32.97
CA GLY A 3 -14.91 -17.46 31.92
C GLY A 3 -15.38 -18.15 30.65
N CYS A 4 -16.62 -17.88 30.26
CA CYS A 4 -17.12 -18.23 28.94
C CYS A 4 -16.24 -17.50 27.92
N VAL A 5 -15.29 -18.21 27.32
CA VAL A 5 -14.54 -17.72 26.17
C VAL A 5 -15.58 -17.58 25.06
N ALA A 6 -15.96 -16.34 24.76
CA ALA A 6 -16.92 -16.09 23.71
C ALA A 6 -16.41 -16.68 22.39
N ASP A 7 -17.26 -17.47 21.73
CA ASP A 7 -16.97 -18.05 20.43
C ASP A 7 -16.63 -16.96 19.40
N ALA A 8 -15.81 -17.33 18.42
CA ALA A 8 -15.41 -16.43 17.34
C ALA A 8 -16.61 -15.90 16.55
N LEU A 9 -16.60 -14.62 16.17
CA LEU A 9 -17.60 -14.08 15.26
C LEU A 9 -17.26 -14.49 13.83
N ASN A 10 -18.09 -15.31 13.20
CA ASN A 10 -17.90 -15.73 11.80
C ASN A 10 -18.92 -15.05 10.88
N VAL A 11 -18.41 -14.27 9.92
CA VAL A 11 -19.20 -13.56 8.90
C VAL A 11 -18.76 -14.05 7.53
N THR A 12 -19.67 -14.64 6.77
CA THR A 12 -19.38 -15.09 5.40
C THR A 12 -20.34 -14.45 4.41
N LEU A 13 -19.78 -13.85 3.36
CA LEU A 13 -20.48 -13.30 2.21
C LEU A 13 -19.97 -14.02 0.97
N ARG A 14 -20.86 -14.73 0.27
CA ARG A 14 -20.50 -15.56 -0.88
C ARG A 14 -21.47 -15.32 -2.03
N HIS A 15 -20.95 -15.03 -3.21
CA HIS A 15 -21.77 -14.73 -4.40
C HIS A 15 -22.73 -13.54 -4.20
N CYS A 16 -22.36 -12.60 -3.33
CA CYS A 16 -23.15 -11.41 -3.07
C CYS A 16 -22.97 -10.37 -4.19
N VAL A 17 -24.03 -9.60 -4.45
CA VAL A 17 -24.00 -8.48 -5.38
C VAL A 17 -24.31 -7.18 -4.62
N LEU A 18 -23.42 -6.20 -4.71
CA LEU A 18 -23.65 -4.83 -4.26
C LEU A 18 -23.91 -3.97 -5.49
N ALA A 19 -25.03 -3.26 -5.54
CA ALA A 19 -25.44 -2.50 -6.72
C ALA A 19 -25.94 -1.11 -6.38
N GLY A 20 -25.83 -0.18 -7.33
CA GLY A 20 -26.54 1.10 -7.30
C GLY A 20 -26.20 1.98 -6.11
N GLY A 21 -24.92 2.05 -5.72
CA GLY A 21 -24.50 2.88 -4.59
C GLY A 21 -24.52 2.20 -3.23
N ALA A 22 -24.92 0.92 -3.15
CA ALA A 22 -25.00 0.20 -1.88
C ALA A 22 -23.65 0.19 -1.14
N GLN A 23 -23.70 0.40 0.18
CA GLN A 23 -22.53 0.37 1.05
C GLN A 23 -22.58 -0.83 1.98
N LEU A 24 -21.62 -1.75 1.84
CA LEU A 24 -21.37 -2.80 2.83
C LEU A 24 -20.34 -2.29 3.82
N ARG A 25 -20.77 -1.99 5.05
CA ARG A 25 -19.87 -1.53 6.12
C ARG A 25 -19.61 -2.65 7.12
N ILE A 26 -18.35 -3.04 7.23
CA ILE A 26 -17.85 -3.97 8.26
C ILE A 26 -17.11 -3.10 9.28
N GLY A 27 -17.80 -2.81 10.38
CA GLY A 27 -17.28 -2.02 11.47
C GLY A 27 -16.55 -2.88 12.49
N GLY A 28 -15.30 -2.53 12.77
CA GLY A 28 -14.57 -2.88 13.96
C GLY A 28 -14.91 -1.94 15.11
N LEU A 29 -14.00 -1.84 16.07
CA LEU A 29 -14.19 -1.19 17.36
C LEU A 29 -13.12 -0.14 17.61
N SER A 30 -13.20 0.56 18.74
CA SER A 30 -12.02 1.25 19.28
C SER A 30 -10.94 0.21 19.63
N GLU A 31 -9.66 0.59 19.59
CA GLU A 31 -8.57 -0.34 19.93
C GLU A 31 -8.70 -0.92 21.34
N SER A 32 -9.13 -0.11 22.32
CA SER A 32 -9.31 -0.55 23.71
C SER A 32 -10.38 -1.63 23.83
N THR A 33 -11.50 -1.46 23.13
CA THR A 33 -12.60 -2.43 23.13
C THR A 33 -12.24 -3.66 22.29
N ALA A 34 -11.60 -3.48 21.13
CA ALA A 34 -11.19 -4.57 20.25
C ALA A 34 -10.34 -5.62 20.99
N ARG A 35 -9.43 -5.19 21.86
CA ARG A 35 -8.57 -6.08 22.67
C ARG A 35 -9.34 -6.99 23.65
N LEU A 36 -10.57 -6.62 24.01
CA LEU A 36 -11.41 -7.36 24.95
C LEU A 36 -12.40 -8.30 24.24
N MET A 37 -12.49 -8.21 22.92
CA MET A 37 -13.47 -8.98 22.15
C MET A 37 -12.87 -10.28 21.62
N PRO A 38 -13.70 -11.33 21.43
CA PRO A 38 -13.28 -12.51 20.72
C PRO A 38 -12.89 -12.17 19.28
N HIS A 39 -12.03 -13.01 18.70
CA HIS A 39 -11.58 -12.84 17.32
C HIS A 39 -12.74 -12.96 16.33
N ALA A 40 -12.61 -12.29 15.19
CA ALA A 40 -13.58 -12.30 14.11
C ALA A 40 -12.98 -12.84 12.82
N LEU A 41 -13.77 -13.66 12.12
CA LEU A 41 -13.45 -14.21 10.81
C LEU A 41 -14.45 -13.64 9.80
N VAL A 42 -13.98 -12.74 8.93
CA VAL A 42 -14.81 -12.11 7.89
C VAL A 42 -14.33 -12.61 6.54
N ASN A 43 -15.17 -13.37 5.84
CA ASN A 43 -14.85 -13.96 4.55
C ASN A 43 -15.80 -13.48 3.46
N MET A 44 -15.25 -12.74 2.49
CA MET A 44 -15.95 -12.24 1.32
C MET A 44 -15.38 -12.91 0.08
N THR A 45 -16.16 -13.80 -0.54
CA THR A 45 -15.73 -14.57 -1.72
C THR A 45 -16.72 -14.43 -2.87
N ASN A 46 -16.21 -14.29 -4.09
CA ASN A 46 -17.04 -14.13 -5.29
C ASN A 46 -18.04 -12.97 -5.17
N VAL A 47 -17.64 -11.87 -4.52
CA VAL A 47 -18.48 -10.67 -4.39
C VAL A 47 -18.36 -9.85 -5.67
N THR A 48 -19.50 -9.41 -6.20
CA THR A 48 -19.55 -8.49 -7.33
C THR A 48 -20.13 -7.16 -6.85
N SER A 49 -19.37 -6.06 -6.98
CA SER A 49 -19.87 -4.71 -6.72
C SER A 49 -19.94 -3.91 -8.02
N LEU A 50 -21.11 -3.33 -8.29
CA LEU A 50 -21.39 -2.45 -9.41
C LEU A 50 -21.92 -1.12 -8.86
N GLU A 51 -21.04 -0.14 -8.78
CA GLU A 51 -21.28 1.17 -8.15
C GLU A 51 -21.47 1.11 -6.62
N GLY A 52 -21.27 -0.05 -6.00
CA GLY A 52 -21.28 -0.21 -4.54
C GLY A 52 -19.89 -0.06 -3.92
N THR A 53 -19.87 0.16 -2.61
CA THR A 53 -18.65 0.36 -1.83
C THR A 53 -18.58 -0.63 -0.67
N VAL A 54 -17.43 -1.29 -0.52
CA VAL A 54 -17.11 -2.04 0.71
C VAL A 54 -16.32 -1.11 1.63
N VAL A 55 -16.72 -1.00 2.89
CA VAL A 55 -16.05 -0.17 3.89
C VAL A 55 -15.61 -1.05 5.05
N LEU A 56 -14.31 -1.02 5.35
CA LEU A 56 -13.74 -1.60 6.56
C LEU A 56 -13.36 -0.47 7.48
N HIS A 57 -13.89 -0.48 8.70
CA HIS A 57 -13.71 0.63 9.63
C HIS A 57 -13.18 0.18 10.99
N GLY A 58 -12.26 0.92 11.60
CA GLY A 58 -11.84 0.73 12.99
C GLY A 58 -10.91 -0.47 13.24
N ALA A 59 -10.76 -0.82 14.52
CA ALA A 59 -9.88 -1.90 14.97
C ALA A 59 -10.60 -3.25 14.97
N MET A 60 -10.01 -4.24 14.32
CA MET A 60 -10.48 -5.63 14.44
C MET A 60 -9.98 -6.22 15.77
N PRO A 61 -10.76 -7.08 16.45
CA PRO A 61 -10.29 -7.80 17.62
C PRO A 61 -8.99 -8.58 17.33
N PRO A 62 -8.10 -8.79 18.32
CA PRO A 62 -6.88 -9.51 18.08
C PRO A 62 -7.08 -10.90 17.49
N HIS A 63 -6.13 -11.34 16.66
CA HIS A 63 -6.17 -12.65 15.99
C HIS A 63 -7.31 -12.83 14.98
N SER A 64 -7.95 -11.74 14.57
CA SER A 64 -8.98 -11.76 13.54
C SER A 64 -8.41 -12.00 12.14
N SER A 65 -9.28 -12.37 11.21
CA SER A 65 -8.96 -12.49 9.78
C SER A 65 -10.06 -11.86 8.94
N VAL A 66 -9.66 -11.05 7.96
CA VAL A 66 -10.53 -10.48 6.93
C VAL A 66 -10.01 -10.93 5.57
N LEU A 67 -10.82 -11.67 4.83
CA LEU A 67 -10.52 -12.18 3.50
C LEU A 67 -11.45 -11.57 2.48
N LEU A 68 -10.91 -10.97 1.42
CA LEU A 68 -11.63 -10.61 0.20
C LEU A 68 -10.99 -11.36 -0.98
N ALA A 69 -11.71 -12.34 -1.54
CA ALA A 69 -11.15 -13.20 -2.58
C ALA A 69 -12.06 -13.35 -3.80
N ASN A 70 -11.46 -13.56 -4.97
CA ASN A 70 -12.16 -13.89 -6.22
C ASN A 70 -13.27 -12.88 -6.56
N SER A 71 -13.07 -11.61 -6.24
CA SER A 71 -14.15 -10.61 -6.25
C SER A 71 -13.90 -9.53 -7.30
N ARG A 72 -14.98 -8.95 -7.84
CA ARG A 72 -14.91 -7.85 -8.80
C ARG A 72 -15.66 -6.66 -8.23
N LEU A 73 -14.93 -5.63 -7.83
CA LEU A 73 -15.49 -4.39 -7.28
C LEU A 73 -15.29 -3.26 -8.28
N ARG A 74 -16.37 -2.65 -8.72
CA ARG A 74 -16.35 -1.51 -9.63
C ARG A 74 -17.18 -0.38 -9.04
N ALA A 75 -16.63 0.82 -9.07
CA ALA A 75 -17.33 2.03 -8.71
C ALA A 75 -16.92 3.18 -9.63
N THR A 76 -17.78 4.19 -9.70
CA THR A 76 -17.53 5.43 -10.43
C THR A 76 -17.85 6.63 -9.55
N VAL A 77 -17.29 7.78 -9.91
CA VAL A 77 -17.53 9.06 -9.20
C VAL A 77 -19.02 9.39 -9.10
N ASP A 78 -19.81 9.05 -10.13
CA ASP A 78 -21.26 9.35 -10.16
C ASP A 78 -22.13 8.23 -9.59
N GLY A 79 -21.64 6.98 -9.61
CA GLY A 79 -22.40 5.83 -9.13
C GLY A 79 -22.25 5.57 -7.63
N SER A 80 -21.06 5.81 -7.08
CA SER A 80 -20.79 5.65 -5.65
C SER A 80 -21.60 6.64 -4.81
N GLN A 81 -22.12 6.18 -3.67
CA GLN A 81 -22.76 7.02 -2.66
C GLN A 81 -21.89 7.23 -1.43
N TYR A 82 -20.62 6.82 -1.49
CA TYR A 82 -19.69 7.05 -0.39
C TYR A 82 -19.32 8.53 -0.31
N VAL A 83 -19.40 9.11 0.89
CA VAL A 83 -19.03 10.50 1.16
C VAL A 83 -17.83 10.50 2.10
N PRO A 84 -16.66 11.01 1.68
CA PRO A 84 -15.51 11.18 2.55
C PRO A 84 -15.84 12.05 3.76
N THR A 85 -15.26 11.69 4.89
CA THR A 85 -15.45 12.35 6.18
C THR A 85 -14.16 12.99 6.73
N THR A 86 -13.04 12.86 6.02
CA THR A 86 -11.79 13.54 6.38
C THR A 86 -11.97 15.07 6.47
N PRO A 87 -11.59 15.71 7.59
CA PRO A 87 -11.63 17.16 7.74
C PRO A 87 -10.91 17.89 6.61
N GLY A 88 -11.48 19.02 6.16
CA GLY A 88 -10.94 19.83 5.06
C GLY A 88 -11.14 19.24 3.65
N HIS A 89 -11.65 18.01 3.55
CA HIS A 89 -11.96 17.33 2.29
C HIS A 89 -13.47 17.11 2.11
N ALA A 90 -14.28 17.83 2.90
CA ALA A 90 -15.73 17.84 2.79
C ALA A 90 -16.14 18.32 1.39
N GLY A 91 -16.86 17.47 0.65
CA GLY A 91 -17.28 17.75 -0.72
C GLY A 91 -16.39 17.14 -1.81
N LEU A 92 -15.29 16.46 -1.45
CA LEU A 92 -14.56 15.64 -2.40
C LEU A 92 -15.48 14.52 -2.90
N ARG A 93 -15.79 14.55 -4.20
CA ARG A 93 -16.51 13.45 -4.87
C ARG A 93 -15.51 12.40 -5.29
N CYS A 94 -15.53 11.25 -4.63
CA CYS A 94 -14.73 10.09 -4.96
C CYS A 94 -15.64 8.88 -5.09
N GLY A 95 -15.33 7.98 -6.03
CA GLY A 95 -16.10 6.77 -6.26
C GLY A 95 -15.41 5.47 -5.82
N PRO A 96 -15.07 5.27 -4.53
CA PRO A 96 -14.26 4.14 -4.13
C PRO A 96 -15.01 2.82 -4.18
N ALA A 97 -14.30 1.79 -4.64
CA ALA A 97 -14.77 0.41 -4.58
C ALA A 97 -14.52 -0.20 -3.19
N LEU A 98 -13.42 0.18 -2.54
CA LEU A 98 -13.05 -0.18 -1.18
C LEU A 98 -12.66 1.06 -0.38
N VAL A 99 -13.10 1.13 0.86
CA VAL A 99 -12.66 2.15 1.82
C VAL A 99 -12.04 1.46 3.04
N LEU A 100 -10.85 1.90 3.43
CA LEU A 100 -10.17 1.55 4.67
C LEU A 100 -10.21 2.77 5.59
N ASP A 101 -11.04 2.70 6.62
CA ASP A 101 -11.42 3.85 7.42
C ASP A 101 -10.95 3.69 8.87
N GLY A 102 -9.79 4.25 9.21
CA GLY A 102 -9.19 4.13 10.53
C GLY A 102 -8.88 2.67 10.89
N VAL A 103 -8.52 1.87 9.88
CA VAL A 103 -8.30 0.43 10.05
C VAL A 103 -7.05 0.20 10.88
N ARG A 104 -7.21 -0.53 11.99
CA ARG A 104 -6.13 -0.94 12.88
C ARG A 104 -6.11 -2.46 12.99
N LEU A 105 -5.06 -3.07 12.44
CA LEU A 105 -4.81 -4.50 12.55
C LEU A 105 -3.94 -4.74 13.79
N LEU A 106 -4.42 -5.58 14.70
CA LEU A 106 -3.77 -5.94 15.96
C LEU A 106 -3.63 -7.47 15.99
N SER A 107 -2.47 -8.02 15.66
CA SER A 107 -2.34 -9.48 15.40
C SER A 107 -3.36 -10.00 14.37
N THR A 108 -3.80 -9.15 13.44
CA THR A 108 -4.90 -9.42 12.51
C THR A 108 -4.37 -9.60 11.10
N ARG A 109 -5.03 -10.47 10.32
CA ARG A 109 -4.71 -10.70 8.92
C ARG A 109 -5.78 -10.08 8.02
N PHE A 110 -5.40 -9.10 7.22
CA PHE A 110 -6.18 -8.62 6.10
C PHE A 110 -5.59 -9.19 4.81
N VAL A 111 -6.38 -9.97 4.08
CA VAL A 111 -5.95 -10.63 2.84
C VAL A 111 -6.92 -10.29 1.72
N MET A 112 -6.40 -9.71 0.65
CA MET A 112 -7.12 -9.57 -0.60
C MET A 112 -6.42 -10.39 -1.68
N THR A 113 -7.15 -11.24 -2.40
CA THR A 113 -6.54 -12.06 -3.45
C THR A 113 -7.42 -12.31 -4.66
N ARG A 114 -6.82 -12.47 -5.84
CA ARG A 114 -7.52 -12.82 -7.10
C ARG A 114 -8.71 -11.91 -7.36
N SER A 115 -8.55 -10.61 -7.11
CA SER A 115 -9.64 -9.64 -7.12
C SER A 115 -9.34 -8.47 -8.04
N THR A 116 -10.39 -7.90 -8.63
CA THR A 116 -10.30 -6.74 -9.50
C THR A 116 -11.04 -5.57 -8.87
N LEU A 117 -10.35 -4.45 -8.71
CA LEU A 117 -10.92 -3.20 -8.20
C LEU A 117 -10.77 -2.14 -9.29
N VAL A 118 -11.89 -1.55 -9.71
CA VAL A 118 -11.91 -0.55 -10.79
C VAL A 118 -12.66 0.69 -10.34
N CYS A 119 -12.02 1.84 -10.50
CA CYS A 119 -12.60 3.15 -10.27
C CYS A 119 -12.68 3.94 -11.58
N GLY A 120 -13.88 4.34 -11.99
CA GLY A 120 -14.09 5.16 -13.19
C GLY A 120 -14.44 6.61 -12.86
N GLY A 121 -13.83 7.56 -13.57
CA GLY A 121 -14.13 9.00 -13.43
C GLY A 121 -12.85 9.84 -13.46
N PHE A 122 -13.00 11.17 -13.46
CA PHE A 122 -11.85 12.08 -13.53
C PHE A 122 -11.04 12.14 -12.24
N PHE A 123 -11.71 12.13 -11.08
CA PHE A 123 -11.09 12.09 -9.75
C PHE A 123 -11.57 10.84 -9.00
N CYS A 124 -10.92 9.71 -9.26
CA CYS A 124 -11.32 8.41 -8.72
C CYS A 124 -10.17 7.77 -7.93
N ALA A 125 -10.51 7.11 -6.83
CA ALA A 125 -9.61 6.23 -6.07
C ALA A 125 -10.25 4.86 -5.91
N ALA A 126 -9.63 3.79 -6.41
CA ALA A 126 -10.19 2.44 -6.28
C ALA A 126 -10.25 2.00 -4.80
N ILE A 127 -9.23 2.37 -4.05
CA ILE A 127 -9.15 2.22 -2.59
C ILE A 127 -9.00 3.61 -1.98
N LEU A 128 -9.92 3.98 -1.10
CA LEU A 128 -9.80 5.20 -0.30
C LEU A 128 -9.33 4.84 1.11
N VAL A 129 -8.41 5.62 1.66
CA VAL A 129 -7.98 5.49 3.06
C VAL A 129 -8.34 6.78 3.79
N GLU A 130 -9.01 6.65 4.93
CA GLU A 130 -9.35 7.76 5.82
C GLU A 130 -8.90 7.41 7.24
N ARG A 131 -8.57 8.42 8.06
CA ARG A 131 -8.19 8.26 9.47
C ARG A 131 -7.02 7.27 9.72
N GLY A 132 -6.20 7.05 8.69
CA GLY A 132 -5.01 6.21 8.73
C GLY A 132 -5.25 4.71 8.52
N LEU A 133 -4.17 4.01 8.17
CA LEU A 133 -4.09 2.56 8.04
C LEU A 133 -2.92 2.06 8.88
N GLY A 134 -3.22 1.21 9.87
CA GLY A 134 -2.24 0.69 10.82
C GLY A 134 -2.18 -0.83 10.87
N ALA A 135 -0.98 -1.39 10.86
CA ALA A 135 -0.72 -2.78 11.19
C ALA A 135 0.27 -2.87 12.36
N ASN A 136 -0.12 -3.55 13.45
CA ASN A 136 0.69 -3.69 14.65
C ASN A 136 0.55 -5.12 15.23
N LEU A 137 1.47 -5.52 16.11
CA LEU A 137 1.47 -6.80 16.82
C LEU A 137 1.51 -7.99 15.87
N SER A 138 2.50 -8.05 14.98
CA SER A 138 2.66 -9.12 13.98
C SER A 138 1.43 -9.28 13.07
N SER A 139 0.81 -8.15 12.71
CA SER A 139 -0.30 -8.11 11.76
C SER A 139 0.17 -8.28 10.33
N VAL A 140 -0.76 -8.65 9.45
CA VAL A 140 -0.50 -8.80 8.03
C VAL A 140 -1.54 -8.05 7.22
N PHE A 141 -1.11 -7.15 6.36
CA PHE A 141 -1.90 -6.61 5.26
C PHE A 141 -1.32 -7.16 3.96
N TYR A 142 -2.10 -7.98 3.25
CA TYR A 142 -1.62 -8.74 2.10
C TYR A 142 -2.55 -8.58 0.91
N MET A 143 -2.00 -8.18 -0.23
CA MET A 143 -2.70 -8.16 -1.52
C MET A 143 -1.95 -9.01 -2.54
N ASP A 144 -2.62 -9.99 -3.13
CA ASP A 144 -1.99 -10.93 -4.07
C ASP A 144 -2.85 -11.23 -5.30
N ASN A 145 -2.23 -11.22 -6.48
CA ASN A 145 -2.93 -11.48 -7.73
C ASN A 145 -4.15 -10.55 -7.91
N CYS A 146 -3.96 -9.27 -7.58
CA CYS A 146 -4.98 -8.25 -7.69
C CYS A 146 -4.75 -7.37 -8.93
N VAL A 147 -5.84 -6.93 -9.54
CA VAL A 147 -5.83 -5.91 -10.60
C VAL A 147 -6.55 -4.68 -10.07
N VAL A 148 -5.81 -3.60 -9.83
CA VAL A 148 -6.34 -2.39 -9.22
C VAL A 148 -6.15 -1.23 -10.19
N MET A 149 -7.26 -0.67 -10.66
CA MET A 149 -7.26 0.31 -11.74
C MET A 149 -8.09 1.52 -11.35
N SER A 150 -7.53 2.70 -11.58
CA SER A 150 -8.20 3.98 -11.47
C SER A 150 -7.65 4.95 -12.50
N ARG A 151 -8.27 6.11 -12.70
CA ARG A 151 -7.69 7.14 -13.56
C ARG A 151 -6.57 7.91 -12.85
N THR A 152 -6.85 8.35 -11.63
CA THR A 152 -6.08 9.36 -10.88
C THR A 152 -5.21 8.70 -9.81
N TYR A 153 -5.86 8.11 -8.80
CA TYR A 153 -5.20 7.47 -7.67
C TYR A 153 -5.66 6.03 -7.58
N VAL A 154 -4.76 5.10 -7.27
CA VAL A 154 -5.20 3.72 -7.02
C VAL A 154 -5.65 3.56 -5.57
N MET A 155 -4.74 3.80 -4.63
CA MET A 155 -4.97 3.90 -3.19
C MET A 155 -4.68 5.33 -2.73
N TYR A 156 -5.74 6.06 -2.37
CA TYR A 156 -5.67 7.47 -1.99
C TYR A 156 -5.97 7.64 -0.51
N ALA A 157 -4.98 8.08 0.27
CA ALA A 157 -5.15 8.33 1.70
C ALA A 157 -5.35 9.84 1.95
N LEU A 158 -6.56 10.21 2.34
CA LEU A 158 -6.93 11.60 2.59
C LEU A 158 -6.33 12.08 3.91
N ALA A 159 -5.25 12.87 3.84
CA ALA A 159 -4.51 13.38 5.00
C ALA A 159 -4.23 12.28 6.04
N SER A 160 -3.99 11.06 5.55
CA SER A 160 -3.94 9.84 6.35
C SER A 160 -2.59 9.15 6.19
N ASP A 161 -2.13 8.56 7.28
CA ASP A 161 -0.82 7.96 7.38
C ASP A 161 -0.89 6.43 7.23
N LEU A 162 0.20 5.84 6.76
CA LEU A 162 0.44 4.40 6.82
C LEU A 162 1.44 4.11 7.94
N HIS A 163 1.07 3.21 8.86
CA HIS A 163 1.96 2.77 9.94
C HIS A 163 2.02 1.26 10.03
N VAL A 164 3.21 0.69 9.90
CA VAL A 164 3.45 -0.77 9.97
C VAL A 164 4.48 -1.03 11.07
N SER A 165 4.07 -1.65 12.18
CA SER A 165 4.84 -1.73 13.42
C SER A 165 4.76 -3.11 14.08
N GLY A 166 5.65 -3.34 15.05
CA GLY A 166 5.60 -4.52 15.92
C GLY A 166 5.75 -5.85 15.17
N GLY A 167 6.70 -5.94 14.23
CA GLY A 167 6.95 -7.11 13.40
C GLY A 167 5.84 -7.40 12.40
N SER A 168 5.08 -6.39 11.99
CA SER A 168 3.98 -6.54 11.03
C SER A 168 4.49 -6.51 9.59
N VAL A 169 3.66 -6.99 8.67
CA VAL A 169 3.99 -7.04 7.23
C VAL A 169 2.88 -6.37 6.43
N PHE A 170 3.26 -5.38 5.63
CA PHE A 170 2.44 -4.86 4.54
C PHE A 170 3.04 -5.33 3.22
N SER A 171 2.28 -6.11 2.45
CA SER A 171 2.80 -6.75 1.25
C SER A 171 1.82 -6.72 0.09
N ILE A 172 2.35 -6.36 -1.08
CA ILE A 172 1.65 -6.43 -2.36
C ILE A 172 2.47 -7.34 -3.27
N GLN A 173 1.81 -8.37 -3.80
CA GLN A 173 2.46 -9.40 -4.61
C GLN A 173 1.68 -9.70 -5.88
N ASN A 174 2.37 -10.08 -6.95
CA ASN A 174 1.79 -10.62 -8.18
C ASN A 174 0.64 -9.77 -8.75
N SER A 175 0.70 -8.45 -8.55
CA SER A 175 -0.45 -7.57 -8.78
C SER A 175 -0.18 -6.57 -9.90
N SER A 176 -1.24 -6.10 -10.55
CA SER A 176 -1.18 -5.04 -11.55
C SER A 176 -1.90 -3.80 -11.06
N TRP A 177 -1.19 -2.68 -11.02
CA TRP A 177 -1.68 -1.39 -10.55
C TRP A 177 -1.60 -0.37 -11.68
N SER A 178 -2.71 0.30 -11.97
CA SER A 178 -2.76 1.28 -13.07
C SER A 178 -3.50 2.57 -12.69
N ALA A 179 -2.83 3.69 -12.97
CA ALA A 179 -3.33 5.05 -12.91
C ALA A 179 -2.79 5.82 -14.13
N PRO A 180 -3.47 5.75 -15.30
CA PRO A 180 -2.95 6.21 -16.58
C PRO A 180 -3.13 7.72 -16.81
N SER A 181 -3.38 8.50 -15.76
CA SER A 181 -3.37 9.95 -15.87
C SER A 181 -2.06 10.48 -16.46
N ILE A 182 -2.03 11.75 -16.82
CA ILE A 182 -0.83 12.47 -17.22
C ILE A 182 -0.50 13.61 -16.25
N GLU A 183 -1.28 13.73 -15.19
CA GLU A 183 -1.13 14.80 -14.21
C GLU A 183 -0.03 14.50 -13.19
N TYR A 184 0.53 15.58 -12.67
CA TYR A 184 1.51 15.58 -11.59
C TYR A 184 0.86 15.15 -10.27
N HIS A 185 1.61 14.49 -9.38
CA HIS A 185 1.15 13.99 -8.08
C HIS A 185 0.05 12.92 -8.10
N GLU A 186 -0.14 12.22 -9.21
CA GLU A 186 -1.10 11.11 -9.32
C GLU A 186 -0.39 9.74 -9.39
N GLY A 187 -0.92 8.69 -8.77
CA GLY A 187 -0.11 7.50 -8.52
C GLY A 187 -0.81 6.30 -7.90
N ALA A 188 -0.01 5.30 -7.51
CA ALA A 188 -0.54 4.07 -6.90
C ALA A 188 -0.91 4.26 -5.43
N PHE A 189 0.00 4.77 -4.62
CA PHE A 189 -0.19 5.03 -3.20
C PHE A 189 0.08 6.50 -2.92
N LEU A 190 -0.86 7.18 -2.29
CA LEU A 190 -0.62 8.51 -1.74
C LEU A 190 -1.01 8.49 -0.27
N PHE A 191 -0.02 8.65 0.59
CA PHE A 191 -0.15 8.78 2.04
C PHE A 191 0.43 10.11 2.48
N LYS A 192 -0.07 10.69 3.56
CA LYS A 192 0.56 11.88 4.13
C LYS A 192 1.95 11.51 4.65
N ASP A 193 2.02 10.63 5.64
CA ASP A 193 3.28 10.09 6.15
C ASP A 193 3.29 8.54 6.12
N VAL A 194 4.46 7.95 5.92
CA VAL A 194 4.67 6.49 5.94
C VAL A 194 5.75 6.15 6.96
N ALA A 195 5.40 5.31 7.93
CA ALA A 195 6.33 4.81 8.93
C ALA A 195 6.29 3.29 9.06
N VAL A 196 7.47 2.67 9.04
CA VAL A 196 7.67 1.24 9.25
C VAL A 196 8.69 1.05 10.37
N ASP A 197 8.28 0.42 11.47
CA ASP A 197 9.10 0.30 12.67
C ASP A 197 9.05 -1.10 13.33
N GLY A 198 9.93 -1.33 14.30
CA GLY A 198 9.87 -2.50 15.18
C GLY A 198 10.02 -3.83 14.44
N GLY A 199 11.00 -3.93 13.53
CA GLY A 199 11.28 -5.12 12.74
C GLY A 199 10.20 -5.43 11.70
N SER A 200 9.41 -4.43 11.30
CA SER A 200 8.32 -4.60 10.35
C SER A 200 8.78 -4.52 8.90
N VAL A 201 7.94 -4.98 7.98
CA VAL A 201 8.28 -5.07 6.56
C VAL A 201 7.21 -4.39 5.70
N LEU A 202 7.66 -3.50 4.81
CA LEU A 202 6.89 -2.98 3.69
C LEU A 202 7.48 -3.54 2.40
N GLN A 203 6.74 -4.38 1.68
CA GLN A 203 7.27 -5.04 0.48
C GLN A 203 6.32 -5.02 -0.72
N ILE A 204 6.91 -4.81 -1.89
CA ILE A 204 6.25 -4.85 -3.19
C ILE A 204 7.01 -5.85 -4.06
N VAL A 205 6.34 -6.93 -4.47
CA VAL A 205 6.98 -8.09 -5.10
C VAL A 205 6.26 -8.52 -6.37
N SER A 206 6.99 -8.88 -7.42
CA SER A 206 6.47 -9.51 -8.64
C SER A 206 5.28 -8.76 -9.27
N SER A 207 5.26 -7.43 -9.16
CA SER A 207 4.11 -6.60 -9.50
C SER A 207 4.42 -5.63 -10.64
N THR A 208 3.38 -5.23 -11.37
CA THR A 208 3.50 -4.28 -12.48
C THR A 208 2.75 -2.99 -12.17
N PHE A 209 3.43 -1.87 -12.33
CA PHE A 209 2.88 -0.54 -12.08
C PHE A 209 2.87 0.27 -13.38
N ARG A 210 1.70 0.73 -13.81
CA ARG A 210 1.52 1.63 -14.97
C ARG A 210 0.89 2.92 -14.51
N LEU A 211 1.73 3.88 -14.16
CA LEU A 211 1.36 5.06 -13.40
C LEU A 211 1.79 6.33 -14.15
N SER A 212 1.10 7.42 -13.83
CA SER A 212 1.50 8.75 -14.29
C SER A 212 2.80 9.17 -13.63
N PHE A 213 2.76 9.43 -12.33
CA PHE A 213 3.82 10.15 -11.63
C PHE A 213 4.63 9.25 -10.69
N ALA A 214 4.00 8.63 -9.69
CA ALA A 214 4.75 7.83 -8.72
C ALA A 214 4.02 6.58 -8.21
N MET A 215 4.80 5.57 -7.79
CA MET A 215 4.24 4.41 -7.08
C MET A 215 3.83 4.78 -5.64
N LEU A 216 4.73 5.33 -4.82
CA LEU A 216 4.41 5.88 -3.50
C LEU A 216 4.67 7.39 -3.50
N ILE A 217 3.68 8.16 -3.07
CA ILE A 217 3.76 9.61 -2.83
C ILE A 217 3.56 9.83 -1.34
N THR A 218 4.51 10.51 -0.68
CA THR A 218 4.42 10.84 0.74
C THR A 218 5.24 12.07 1.09
N ASN A 219 4.93 12.72 2.21
CA ASN A 219 5.78 13.78 2.75
C ASN A 219 7.02 13.19 3.41
N THR A 220 6.83 12.15 4.23
CA THR A 220 7.91 11.49 4.95
C THR A 220 7.85 9.97 4.84
N LEU A 221 9.02 9.35 4.71
CA LEU A 221 9.23 7.91 4.74
C LEU A 221 10.23 7.60 5.87
N THR A 222 9.75 6.99 6.94
CA THR A 222 10.58 6.60 8.08
C THR A 222 10.64 5.08 8.22
N MET A 223 11.87 4.56 8.26
CA MET A 223 12.18 3.16 8.53
C MET A 223 13.03 3.09 9.81
N SER A 224 12.57 2.40 10.85
CA SER A 224 13.29 2.31 12.14
C SER A 224 13.16 0.94 12.81
N GLY A 225 13.87 0.72 13.91
CA GLY A 225 13.83 -0.53 14.67
C GLY A 225 14.18 -1.79 13.87
N GLY A 226 15.14 -1.72 12.95
CA GLY A 226 15.53 -2.85 12.10
C GLY A 226 14.47 -3.25 11.07
N SER A 227 13.68 -2.29 10.59
CA SER A 227 12.62 -2.54 9.60
C SER A 227 13.16 -2.67 8.18
N TRP A 228 12.32 -3.19 7.28
CA TRP A 228 12.74 -3.52 5.91
C TRP A 228 11.77 -3.01 4.85
N LEU A 229 12.30 -2.22 3.91
CA LEU A 229 11.62 -1.82 2.69
C LEU A 229 12.12 -2.68 1.51
N VAL A 230 11.21 -3.28 0.75
CA VAL A 230 11.57 -4.20 -0.33
C VAL A 230 10.83 -3.88 -1.63
N HIS A 231 11.58 -3.76 -2.72
CA HIS A 231 11.07 -3.82 -4.08
C HIS A 231 11.77 -4.96 -4.81
N ARG A 232 11.02 -6.01 -5.16
CA ARG A 232 11.58 -7.19 -5.82
C ARG A 232 10.81 -7.61 -7.06
N ASN A 233 11.50 -7.90 -8.16
CA ASN A 233 10.90 -8.47 -9.37
C ASN A 233 9.76 -7.62 -9.98
N ASN A 234 9.80 -6.30 -9.82
CA ASN A 234 8.72 -5.44 -10.32
C ASN A 234 9.01 -4.83 -11.69
N GLU A 235 7.96 -4.55 -12.46
CA GLU A 235 8.04 -3.62 -13.60
C GLU A 235 7.37 -2.30 -13.22
N PHE A 236 8.16 -1.23 -13.18
CA PHE A 236 7.70 0.12 -12.91
C PHE A 236 7.67 0.93 -14.21
N ARG A 237 6.48 1.35 -14.65
CA ARG A 237 6.27 2.38 -15.69
C ARG A 237 5.73 3.62 -15.00
N THR A 238 6.62 4.50 -14.58
CA THR A 238 6.32 5.65 -13.70
C THR A 238 7.49 6.63 -13.73
N ALA A 239 7.27 7.89 -13.35
CA ALA A 239 8.38 8.85 -13.23
C ALA A 239 9.25 8.55 -12.01
N TYR A 240 8.61 8.22 -10.88
CA TYR A 240 9.25 7.87 -9.61
C TYR A 240 8.67 6.59 -9.03
N VAL A 241 9.48 5.76 -8.37
CA VAL A 241 8.94 4.69 -7.51
C VAL A 241 8.53 5.26 -6.17
N LEU A 242 9.42 5.99 -5.49
CA LEU A 242 9.13 6.72 -4.25
C LEU A 242 9.28 8.22 -4.51
N TYR A 243 8.18 8.95 -4.49
CA TYR A 243 8.20 10.40 -4.46
C TYR A 243 7.99 10.88 -3.02
N VAL A 244 9.04 11.44 -2.45
CA VAL A 244 9.03 12.05 -1.12
C VAL A 244 9.10 13.56 -1.27
N ALA A 245 8.10 14.27 -0.72
CA ALA A 245 7.92 15.70 -0.93
C ALA A 245 8.89 16.54 -0.09
N ASP A 246 9.16 16.13 1.14
CA ASP A 246 10.08 16.85 2.02
C ASP A 246 11.52 16.47 1.66
N GLU A 247 12.39 17.47 1.46
CA GLU A 247 13.79 17.24 1.10
C GLU A 247 14.51 16.36 2.14
N ASN A 248 14.18 16.53 3.43
CA ASN A 248 14.70 15.72 4.53
C ASN A 248 13.73 14.62 4.99
N GLY A 249 12.77 14.25 4.13
CA GLY A 249 11.65 13.38 4.46
C GLY A 249 11.98 11.89 4.53
N VAL A 250 13.16 11.46 4.10
CA VAL A 250 13.56 10.04 4.10
C VAL A 250 14.54 9.75 5.24
N ALA A 251 14.13 8.91 6.17
CA ALA A 251 14.95 8.54 7.32
C ALA A 251 14.99 7.02 7.53
N PHE A 252 16.19 6.45 7.55
CA PHE A 252 16.45 5.07 7.91
C PHE A 252 17.29 5.03 9.18
N ARG A 253 16.77 4.41 10.24
CA ARG A 253 17.39 4.34 11.57
C ARG A 253 17.54 2.89 12.02
N ASP A 254 18.34 2.68 13.06
CA ASP A 254 18.45 1.40 13.77
C ASP A 254 18.74 0.19 12.88
N ARG A 255 19.64 0.35 11.90
CA ARG A 255 20.00 -0.69 10.92
C ARG A 255 18.82 -1.15 10.06
N SER A 256 17.88 -0.27 9.77
CA SER A 256 16.81 -0.54 8.82
C SER A 256 17.35 -0.62 7.39
N VAL A 257 16.77 -1.52 6.60
CA VAL A 257 17.29 -1.93 5.30
C VAL A 257 16.34 -1.54 4.18
N TRP A 258 16.91 -1.21 3.03
CA TRP A 258 16.20 -1.07 1.77
C TRP A 258 16.77 -2.00 0.71
N SER A 259 15.95 -2.89 0.17
CA SER A 259 16.35 -3.82 -0.89
C SER A 259 15.64 -3.50 -2.19
N ILE A 260 16.44 -3.24 -3.23
CA ILE A 260 15.99 -2.94 -4.59
C ILE A 260 16.55 -4.04 -5.49
N LEU A 261 15.73 -5.03 -5.80
CA LEU A 261 16.19 -6.30 -6.36
C LEU A 261 15.42 -6.66 -7.65
N HIS A 262 16.10 -6.91 -8.75
CA HIS A 262 15.51 -7.45 -9.98
C HIS A 262 14.34 -6.61 -10.53
N ASN A 263 14.38 -5.29 -10.37
CA ASN A 263 13.30 -4.42 -10.87
C ASN A 263 13.65 -3.86 -12.25
N ASN A 264 12.62 -3.60 -13.05
CA ASN A 264 12.73 -2.95 -14.35
C ASN A 264 12.04 -1.59 -14.32
N PHE A 265 12.80 -0.52 -14.52
CA PHE A 265 12.34 0.87 -14.51
C PHE A 265 12.19 1.38 -15.95
N LYS A 266 10.98 1.78 -16.31
CA LYS A 266 10.59 2.27 -17.64
C LYS A 266 9.82 3.58 -17.50
N TYR A 267 9.76 4.33 -18.59
CA TYR A 267 9.03 5.59 -18.64
C TYR A 267 7.53 5.39 -18.36
N GLY A 268 6.99 6.26 -17.50
CA GLY A 268 5.56 6.40 -17.23
C GLY A 268 4.85 7.27 -18.26
N SER A 269 3.54 7.48 -18.08
CA SER A 269 2.76 8.34 -18.97
C SER A 269 3.04 9.84 -18.78
N TYR A 270 3.49 10.26 -17.59
CA TYR A 270 3.81 11.66 -17.30
C TYR A 270 5.10 12.14 -17.96
N SER A 271 6.15 11.30 -17.97
CA SER A 271 7.48 11.71 -18.40
C SER A 271 8.15 10.66 -19.26
N SER A 272 8.65 11.09 -20.41
CA SER A 272 9.52 10.32 -21.31
C SER A 272 11.01 10.41 -20.94
N THR A 273 11.35 11.14 -19.86
CA THR A 273 12.75 11.36 -19.44
C THR A 273 13.01 10.86 -18.02
N HIS A 274 11.99 10.79 -17.17
CA HIS A 274 12.11 10.33 -15.79
C HIS A 274 11.62 8.89 -15.65
N ALA A 275 12.49 8.05 -15.08
CA ALA A 275 12.20 6.70 -14.63
C ALA A 275 13.19 6.40 -13.48
N GLN A 276 12.90 6.97 -12.31
CA GLN A 276 13.81 7.03 -11.16
C GLN A 276 13.25 6.24 -9.97
N MET A 277 14.14 5.80 -9.08
CA MET A 277 13.72 5.17 -7.82
C MET A 277 13.14 6.23 -6.88
N THR A 278 13.79 7.39 -6.74
CA THR A 278 13.36 8.44 -5.82
C THR A 278 13.27 9.81 -6.42
N SER A 279 12.43 10.68 -5.85
CA SER A 279 12.60 12.14 -5.95
C SER A 279 13.95 12.57 -5.35
N LYS A 280 14.32 13.84 -5.46
CA LYS A 280 15.51 14.36 -4.77
C LYS A 280 15.25 14.45 -3.27
N TRP A 281 16.17 13.93 -2.47
CA TRP A 281 16.13 14.00 -1.02
C TRP A 281 17.55 13.99 -0.44
N SER A 282 17.69 14.51 0.76
CA SER A 282 18.90 14.53 1.57
C SER A 282 18.57 13.85 2.92
N PRO A 283 19.26 12.76 3.32
CA PRO A 283 19.02 12.15 4.62
C PRO A 283 19.26 13.17 5.75
N PRO A 284 18.43 13.18 6.82
CA PRO A 284 18.79 13.89 8.04
C PRO A 284 20.07 13.27 8.65
N SER A 285 20.76 14.03 9.51
CA SER A 285 22.10 13.65 10.03
C SER A 285 22.12 12.34 10.84
N ASP A 286 20.98 11.94 11.40
CA ASP A 286 20.78 10.71 12.16
C ASP A 286 20.31 9.52 11.31
N SER A 287 20.15 9.71 9.99
CA SER A 287 19.74 8.68 9.05
C SER A 287 20.96 7.93 8.50
N HIS A 288 20.92 6.61 8.62
CA HIS A 288 21.96 5.69 8.17
C HIS A 288 21.33 4.56 7.36
N PRO A 289 20.90 4.83 6.12
CA PRO A 289 20.27 3.82 5.27
C PRO A 289 21.27 2.72 4.88
N ILE A 290 20.85 1.47 5.03
CA ILE A 290 21.55 0.31 4.47
C ILE A 290 20.80 -0.09 3.20
N ILE A 291 21.36 0.22 2.02
CA ILE A 291 20.70 -0.01 0.74
C ILE A 291 21.43 -1.07 -0.06
N TYR A 292 20.69 -2.08 -0.53
CA TYR A 292 21.17 -3.12 -1.42
C TYR A 292 20.50 -3.02 -2.78
N GLY A 293 21.31 -3.06 -3.83
CA GLY A 293 20.87 -3.04 -5.22
C GLY A 293 21.37 -4.27 -5.97
N VAL A 294 20.49 -5.05 -6.58
CA VAL A 294 20.86 -6.28 -7.31
C VAL A 294 20.05 -6.42 -8.59
N CYS A 295 20.69 -6.65 -9.73
CA CYS A 295 20.03 -6.93 -11.02
C CYS A 295 18.91 -5.98 -11.44
N ASN A 296 19.03 -4.68 -11.16
CA ASN A 296 18.04 -3.73 -11.64
C ASN A 296 18.36 -3.33 -13.08
N GLU A 297 17.31 -3.10 -13.87
CA GLU A 297 17.40 -2.53 -15.21
C GLU A 297 16.68 -1.19 -15.22
N ALA A 298 17.30 -0.15 -15.77
CA ALA A 298 16.68 1.13 -16.01
C ALA A 298 16.75 1.46 -17.49
N ARG A 299 15.60 1.82 -18.08
CA ARG A 299 15.50 2.28 -19.47
C ARG A 299 16.11 1.28 -20.48
N GLY A 300 15.97 -0.01 -20.19
CA GLY A 300 16.48 -1.10 -21.03
C GLY A 300 17.96 -1.42 -20.89
N SER A 301 18.67 -0.82 -19.92
CA SER A 301 20.06 -1.13 -19.61
C SER A 301 20.21 -1.57 -18.14
N PRO A 302 21.16 -2.45 -17.81
CA PRO A 302 21.50 -2.74 -16.41
C PRO A 302 21.90 -1.47 -15.66
N VAL A 303 21.47 -1.35 -14.40
CA VAL A 303 21.84 -0.24 -13.51
C VAL A 303 23.23 -0.49 -12.96
N THR A 304 24.17 0.40 -13.27
CA THR A 304 25.55 0.36 -12.75
C THR A 304 25.85 1.51 -11.79
N ASP A 305 25.12 2.63 -11.89
CA ASP A 305 25.22 3.76 -10.98
C ASP A 305 23.84 4.13 -10.43
N TYR A 306 23.54 3.70 -9.20
CA TYR A 306 22.25 4.00 -8.56
C TYR A 306 22.03 5.50 -8.31
N GLY A 307 23.10 6.28 -8.18
CA GLY A 307 23.01 7.74 -8.01
C GLY A 307 22.57 8.42 -9.31
N GLY A 308 23.29 8.17 -10.40
CA GLY A 308 22.97 8.73 -11.71
C GLY A 308 21.72 8.12 -12.36
N ASP A 309 21.57 6.81 -12.33
CA ASP A 309 20.53 6.12 -13.09
C ASP A 309 19.16 6.20 -12.43
N LEU A 310 19.13 6.08 -11.10
CA LEU A 310 17.92 5.93 -10.29
C LEU A 310 17.71 7.05 -9.26
N ASN A 311 18.59 8.05 -9.21
CA ASN A 311 18.51 9.22 -8.33
C ASN A 311 18.52 8.87 -6.83
N ILE A 312 19.24 7.82 -6.44
CA ILE A 312 19.41 7.46 -5.03
C ILE A 312 20.56 8.30 -4.46
N GLY A 313 20.23 9.31 -3.65
CA GLY A 313 21.18 10.28 -3.09
C GLY A 313 22.13 9.74 -2.00
N THR A 314 22.10 8.44 -1.74
CA THR A 314 22.93 7.78 -0.71
C THR A 314 23.63 6.55 -1.27
N PRO A 315 24.79 6.15 -0.70
CA PRO A 315 25.54 5.00 -1.21
C PRO A 315 24.71 3.71 -1.23
N VAL A 316 24.78 2.98 -2.35
CA VAL A 316 24.13 1.68 -2.52
C VAL A 316 25.18 0.59 -2.59
N THR A 317 25.00 -0.47 -1.82
CA THR A 317 25.78 -1.71 -1.98
C THR A 317 25.22 -2.47 -3.18
N ALA A 318 25.83 -2.22 -4.35
CA ALA A 318 25.48 -2.91 -5.59
C ALA A 318 26.13 -4.30 -5.61
N LEU A 319 25.33 -5.34 -5.86
CA LEU A 319 25.82 -6.71 -6.02
C LEU A 319 25.54 -7.21 -7.44
N ASP A 320 26.44 -8.06 -7.93
CA ASP A 320 26.34 -8.67 -9.26
C ASP A 320 25.13 -9.60 -9.38
N CYS A 321 24.68 -9.78 -10.61
CA CYS A 321 23.61 -10.72 -10.88
C CYS A 321 24.01 -12.16 -10.60
N GLY A 322 23.21 -12.83 -9.75
CA GLY A 322 23.48 -14.20 -9.33
C GLY A 322 24.56 -14.32 -8.24
N ALA A 323 25.09 -13.20 -7.73
CA ALA A 323 26.00 -13.23 -6.59
C ALA A 323 25.21 -13.45 -5.29
N CYS A 324 25.53 -14.53 -4.57
CA CYS A 324 25.20 -14.66 -3.16
C CYS A 324 26.35 -14.04 -2.35
N ALA A 325 26.21 -12.79 -1.92
CA ALA A 325 27.18 -12.21 -0.99
C ALA A 325 26.94 -12.80 0.41
N MET A 326 27.93 -13.55 0.92
CA MET A 326 27.88 -14.18 2.25
C MET A 326 27.78 -13.15 3.39
N ASP A 327 28.15 -11.89 3.14
CA ASP A 327 28.19 -10.80 4.12
C ASP A 327 26.87 -10.00 4.23
N ALA A 328 25.79 -10.46 3.59
CA ALA A 328 24.49 -9.78 3.57
C ALA A 328 23.47 -10.33 4.58
N VAL A 329 23.93 -10.92 5.70
CA VAL A 329 23.09 -11.51 6.76
C VAL A 329 22.99 -10.57 7.96
#